data_AF-A0A7S1E5V3-F1
#
_entry.id   AF-A0A7S1E5V3-F1
#
_cell.length_a   1.000
_cell.length_b   1.000
_cell.length_c   1.000
_cell.angle_alpha   90.00
_cell.angle_beta   90.00
_cell.angle_gamma   90.00
#
_symmetry.space_group_name_H-M   'P 1'
#
loop_
_entity.id
_entity.type
_entity.pdbx_description
1 polymer ?
#
loop_
_entity_poly.entity_id
_entity_poly.type
_entity_poly.pdbx_seq_one_letter_code
_entity_poly.pdbx_strand_id
1 'polypeptide(L)'
;DRFARVVNLSNDPSPGYNIEQSAKVDDPHFLELPYCVKGMDVSFAGILSNIEEVANAKLKAGECRIGDLCFSLQETVFGMLVETTERAMAHCGNNEVMAVGGVGCNKRLHQMLVQMAEQRGGKAYTTDDRYCIDNGAMIAYTGLVMFRHGHVTPLEDATCTQRFRTDDVLVNWRTDDAPAPNPAPKQSVWCPARPEAS
;
A
#
# COMPACT_ATOMS: atom_id res chain seq x y z
N ASP A 1 5.42 6.87 9.16
CA ASP A 1 6.30 8.06 9.12
C ASP A 1 5.82 9.21 10.00
N ARG A 2 4.70 9.88 9.69
CA ARG A 2 4.26 11.05 10.48
C ARG A 2 4.04 10.71 11.96
N PHE A 3 3.36 9.61 12.26
CA PHE A 3 3.21 9.13 13.64
C PHE A 3 4.55 8.84 14.32
N ALA A 4 5.50 8.17 13.65
CA ALA A 4 6.83 7.90 14.21
C ALA A 4 7.54 9.18 14.68
N ARG A 5 7.41 10.29 13.93
CA ARG A 5 7.95 11.61 14.34
C ARG A 5 7.26 12.16 15.58
N VAL A 6 5.95 11.97 15.72
CA VAL A 6 5.16 12.45 16.88
C VAL A 6 5.63 11.79 18.17
N VAL A 7 5.93 10.49 18.12
CA VAL A 7 6.45 9.73 19.27
C VAL A 7 7.97 9.66 19.32
N ASN A 8 8.66 10.47 18.51
CA ASN A 8 10.13 10.58 18.46
C ASN A 8 10.86 9.24 18.23
N LEU A 9 10.29 8.36 17.40
CA LEU A 9 10.95 7.15 16.93
C LEU A 9 11.98 7.48 15.84
N SER A 10 13.08 6.73 15.83
CA SER A 10 14.14 6.88 14.82
C SER A 10 13.62 6.68 13.39
N ASN A 11 14.22 7.37 12.44
CA ASN A 11 14.02 7.09 11.01
C ASN A 11 14.95 5.98 10.50
N ASP A 12 15.99 5.62 11.24
CA ASP A 12 16.93 4.55 10.90
C ASP A 12 16.55 3.25 11.63
N PRO A 13 16.43 2.09 10.96
CA PRO A 13 16.59 1.87 9.52
C PRO A 13 15.38 2.34 8.67
N SER A 14 14.18 2.33 9.24
CA SER A 14 13.01 3.00 8.66
C SER A 14 11.98 3.31 9.76
N PRO A 15 11.12 4.34 9.60
CA PRO A 15 10.07 4.64 10.57
C PRO A 15 9.07 3.47 10.71
N GLY A 16 8.74 2.80 9.61
CA GLY A 16 7.84 1.64 9.60
C GLY A 16 8.41 0.46 10.38
N TYR A 17 9.70 0.17 10.21
CA TYR A 17 10.39 -0.88 10.97
C TYR A 17 10.42 -0.57 12.47
N ASN A 18 10.67 0.69 12.84
CA ASN A 18 10.73 1.08 14.26
C ASN A 18 9.35 1.08 14.94
N ILE A 19 8.28 1.39 14.19
CA ILE A 19 6.89 1.16 14.65
C ILE A 19 6.65 -0.34 14.84
N GLU A 20 7.10 -1.19 13.91
CA GLU A 20 6.99 -2.65 14.03
C GLU A 20 7.69 -3.18 15.28
N GLN A 21 8.94 -2.76 15.54
CA GLN A 21 9.66 -3.21 16.73
C GLN A 21 9.02 -2.69 18.01
N SER A 22 8.57 -1.44 18.02
CA SER A 22 7.95 -0.83 19.18
C SER A 22 6.61 -1.45 19.54
N ALA A 23 5.88 -2.01 18.56
CA ALA A 23 4.62 -2.73 18.80
C ALA A 23 4.80 -4.11 19.46
N LYS A 24 6.03 -4.64 19.54
CA LYS A 24 6.34 -5.93 20.17
C LYS A 24 6.47 -5.78 21.69
N VAL A 25 5.38 -5.39 22.33
CA VAL A 25 5.29 -5.30 23.79
C VAL A 25 4.53 -6.49 24.35
N ASP A 26 4.91 -6.91 25.55
CA ASP A 26 4.13 -7.87 26.32
C ASP A 26 2.85 -7.18 26.84
N ASP A 27 1.73 -7.90 26.71
CA ASP A 27 0.38 -7.45 27.11
C ASP A 27 0.05 -6.04 26.59
N PRO A 28 -0.12 -5.88 25.26
CA PRO A 28 -0.42 -4.57 24.68
C PRO A 28 -1.80 -4.09 25.10
N HIS A 29 -1.88 -2.84 25.57
CA HIS A 29 -3.16 -2.18 25.75
C HIS A 29 -3.65 -1.70 24.39
N PHE A 30 -4.73 -2.28 23.88
CA PHE A 30 -5.35 -1.81 22.64
C PHE A 30 -6.10 -0.49 22.85
N LEU A 31 -5.70 0.56 22.13
CA LEU A 31 -6.38 1.84 22.08
C LEU A 31 -7.23 1.91 20.81
N GLU A 32 -8.52 2.18 20.96
CA GLU A 32 -9.42 2.31 19.83
C GLU A 32 -9.05 3.54 18.98
N LEU A 33 -8.81 3.30 17.69
CA LEU A 33 -8.52 4.32 16.70
C LEU A 33 -9.63 4.33 15.63
N PRO A 34 -9.89 5.47 14.96
CA PRO A 34 -10.93 5.57 13.93
C PRO A 34 -10.74 4.53 12.81
N TYR A 35 -11.71 3.64 12.64
CA TYR A 35 -11.68 2.64 11.59
C TYR A 35 -12.42 3.13 10.34
N CYS A 36 -11.68 3.60 9.34
CA CYS A 36 -12.23 4.39 8.21
C CYS A 36 -12.13 3.66 6.86
N VAL A 37 -13.00 2.68 6.63
CA VAL A 37 -13.14 1.98 5.35
C VAL A 37 -14.43 2.40 4.64
N LYS A 38 -14.35 2.71 3.35
CA LYS A 38 -15.51 3.06 2.49
C LYS A 38 -15.48 2.23 1.22
N GLY A 39 -16.27 1.15 1.18
CA GLY A 39 -16.24 0.21 0.05
C GLY A 39 -14.90 -0.52 -0.02
N MET A 40 -14.12 -0.28 -1.06
CA MET A 40 -12.76 -0.82 -1.22
C MET A 40 -11.66 0.21 -0.90
N ASP A 41 -12.05 1.44 -0.53
CA ASP A 41 -11.12 2.52 -0.21
C ASP A 41 -10.90 2.66 1.30
N VAL A 42 -9.69 3.08 1.68
CA VAL A 42 -9.29 3.37 3.06
C VAL A 42 -8.95 4.85 3.22
N SER A 43 -9.22 5.43 4.40
CA SER A 43 -8.81 6.79 4.73
C SER A 43 -7.99 6.84 6.02
N PHE A 44 -6.77 7.37 5.94
CA PHE A 44 -5.84 7.46 7.08
C PHE A 44 -5.82 8.83 7.76
N ALA A 45 -6.48 9.85 7.18
CA ALA A 45 -6.40 11.21 7.69
C ALA A 45 -6.97 11.33 9.11
N GLY A 46 -8.14 10.72 9.36
CA GLY A 46 -8.77 10.71 10.68
C GLY A 46 -7.96 9.96 11.74
N ILE A 47 -7.35 8.83 11.36
CA ILE A 47 -6.47 8.04 12.23
C ILE A 47 -5.29 8.87 12.68
N LEU A 48 -4.65 9.59 11.76
CA LEU A 48 -3.43 10.31 12.05
C LEU A 48 -3.65 11.48 13.01
N SER A 49 -4.73 12.23 12.83
CA SER A 49 -5.10 13.29 13.76
C SER A 49 -5.49 12.74 15.14
N ASN A 50 -6.27 11.65 15.17
CA ASN A 50 -6.69 11.04 16.43
C ASN A 50 -5.50 10.47 17.22
N ILE A 51 -4.62 9.69 16.57
CA ILE A 51 -3.48 9.10 17.27
C ILE A 51 -2.48 10.15 17.76
N GLU A 52 -2.36 11.30 17.07
CA GLU A 52 -1.57 12.44 17.55
C GLU A 52 -2.15 13.04 18.83
N GLU A 53 -3.46 13.21 18.91
CA GLU A 53 -4.15 13.70 20.09
C GLU A 53 -4.02 12.72 21.26
N VAL A 54 -4.27 11.43 20.99
CA VAL A 54 -4.16 10.35 21.97
C VAL A 54 -2.73 10.24 22.49
N ALA A 55 -1.73 10.28 21.62
CA ALA A 55 -0.32 10.27 22.02
C ALA A 55 0.02 11.45 22.94
N ASN A 56 -0.42 12.66 22.60
CA ASN A 56 -0.14 13.85 23.40
C ASN A 56 -0.81 13.84 24.77
N ALA A 57 -2.03 13.32 24.88
CA ALA A 57 -2.77 13.28 26.13
C ALA A 57 -2.35 12.08 27.01
N LYS A 58 -2.42 10.87 26.46
CA LYS A 58 -2.25 9.62 27.23
C LYS A 58 -0.80 9.28 27.55
N LEU A 59 0.16 9.63 26.70
CA LEU A 59 1.59 9.41 27.04
C LEU A 59 2.01 10.33 28.20
N LYS A 60 1.56 11.59 28.21
CA LYS A 60 1.86 12.53 29.30
C LYS A 60 1.20 12.12 30.61
N ALA A 61 0.00 11.56 30.55
CA ALA A 61 -0.73 11.05 31.71
C ALA A 61 -0.20 9.68 32.21
N GLY A 62 0.70 9.02 31.45
CA GLY A 62 1.19 7.68 31.78
C GLY A 62 0.15 6.57 31.61
N GLU A 63 -0.94 6.84 30.88
CA GLU A 63 -2.05 5.89 30.67
C GLU A 63 -1.76 4.85 29.58
N CYS A 64 -0.76 5.08 28.73
CA CYS A 64 -0.32 4.14 27.70
C CYS A 64 1.18 4.29 27.43
N ARG A 65 1.76 3.27 26.80
CA ARG A 65 3.15 3.26 26.33
C ARG A 65 3.17 3.56 24.83
N ILE A 66 4.33 3.99 24.32
CA ILE A 66 4.53 4.14 22.86
C ILE A 66 4.25 2.83 22.13
N GLY A 67 4.62 1.69 22.75
CA GLY A 67 4.36 0.37 22.17
C GLY A 67 2.88 0.03 22.06
N ASP A 68 2.05 0.46 23.01
CA ASP A 68 0.58 0.27 22.95
C ASP A 68 -0.02 1.04 21.76
N LEU A 69 0.46 2.27 21.51
CA LEU A 69 0.06 3.06 20.35
C LEU A 69 0.55 2.45 19.02
N CYS A 70 1.79 1.98 18.99
CA CYS A 70 2.36 1.32 17.80
C CYS A 70 1.61 0.02 17.46
N PHE A 71 1.24 -0.75 18.48
CA PHE A 71 0.42 -1.94 18.36
C PHE A 71 -0.97 -1.58 17.82
N SER A 72 -1.67 -0.66 18.49
CA SER A 72 -3.03 -0.27 18.13
C SER A 72 -3.12 0.32 16.73
N LEU A 73 -2.11 1.12 16.33
CA LEU A 73 -2.00 1.64 14.97
C LEU A 73 -1.86 0.53 13.94
N GLN A 74 -0.99 -0.45 14.18
CA GLN A 74 -0.80 -1.57 13.26
C GLN A 74 -2.07 -2.41 13.15
N GLU A 75 -2.67 -2.82 14.26
CA GLU A 75 -3.89 -3.64 14.24
C GLU A 75 -5.04 -2.93 13.52
N THR A 76 -5.23 -1.63 13.78
CA THR A 76 -6.29 -0.85 13.14
C THR A 76 -6.02 -0.70 11.64
N VAL A 77 -4.83 -0.20 11.25
CA VAL A 77 -4.51 0.09 9.85
C VAL A 77 -4.42 -1.19 9.02
N PHE A 78 -3.78 -2.24 9.54
CA PHE A 78 -3.68 -3.50 8.82
C PHE A 78 -5.01 -4.24 8.77
N GLY A 79 -5.85 -4.14 9.80
CA GLY A 79 -7.24 -4.61 9.73
C GLY A 79 -7.98 -4.00 8.55
N MET A 80 -7.90 -2.67 8.40
CA MET A 80 -8.51 -1.95 7.27
C MET A 80 -7.97 -2.41 5.92
N LEU A 81 -6.65 -2.60 5.80
CA LEU A 81 -6.02 -3.07 4.56
C LEU A 81 -6.42 -4.51 4.22
N VAL A 82 -6.48 -5.39 5.22
CA VAL A 82 -6.87 -6.79 5.04
C VAL A 82 -8.34 -6.89 4.65
N GLU A 83 -9.22 -6.09 5.26
CA GLU A 83 -10.64 -6.01 4.90
C GLU A 83 -10.84 -5.57 3.44
N THR A 84 -10.19 -4.48 3.01
CA THR A 84 -10.34 -4.02 1.63
C THR A 84 -9.70 -4.97 0.62
N THR A 85 -8.59 -5.62 1.00
CA THR A 85 -7.95 -6.66 0.19
C THR A 85 -8.86 -7.87 0.03
N GLU A 86 -9.49 -8.33 1.11
CA GLU A 86 -10.46 -9.42 1.07
C GLU A 86 -11.65 -9.10 0.16
N ARG A 87 -12.21 -7.88 0.28
CA ARG A 87 -13.29 -7.40 -0.60
C ARG A 87 -12.86 -7.42 -2.07
N ALA A 88 -11.65 -6.94 -2.37
CA ALA A 88 -11.11 -6.93 -3.72
C ALA A 88 -10.92 -8.35 -4.26
N MET A 89 -10.35 -9.27 -3.47
CA MET A 89 -10.18 -10.67 -3.83
C MET A 89 -11.52 -11.33 -4.18
N ALA A 90 -12.54 -11.13 -3.34
CA ALA A 90 -13.88 -11.63 -3.59
C ALA A 90 -14.48 -11.05 -4.89
N HIS A 91 -14.27 -9.76 -5.14
CA HIS A 91 -14.81 -9.07 -6.32
C HIS A 91 -14.16 -9.53 -7.63
N CYS A 92 -12.85 -9.78 -7.64
CA CYS A 92 -12.11 -10.21 -8.83
C CYS A 92 -12.06 -11.73 -9.02
N GLY A 93 -12.57 -12.51 -8.06
CA GLY A 93 -12.52 -13.97 -8.11
C GLY A 93 -11.10 -14.56 -7.97
N ASN A 94 -10.17 -13.81 -7.36
CA ASN A 94 -8.81 -14.27 -7.12
C ASN A 94 -8.68 -14.98 -5.77
N ASN A 95 -7.91 -16.07 -5.76
CA ASN A 95 -7.57 -16.84 -4.57
C ASN A 95 -6.14 -16.57 -4.07
N GLU A 96 -5.43 -15.65 -4.71
CA GLU A 96 -4.04 -15.34 -4.39
C GLU A 96 -3.89 -13.85 -4.08
N VAL A 97 -3.09 -13.54 -3.08
CA VAL A 97 -2.78 -12.18 -2.67
C VAL A 97 -1.28 -12.01 -2.46
N MET A 98 -0.76 -10.85 -2.80
CA MET A 98 0.64 -10.49 -2.58
C MET A 98 0.72 -9.06 -2.08
N ALA A 99 1.46 -8.84 -0.99
CA ALA A 99 1.81 -7.51 -0.52
C ALA A 99 3.19 -7.12 -1.07
N VAL A 100 3.27 -5.93 -1.65
CA VAL A 100 4.50 -5.32 -2.17
C VAL A 100 4.67 -3.91 -1.59
N GLY A 101 5.81 -3.28 -1.87
CA GLY A 101 6.16 -1.97 -1.29
C GLY A 101 6.80 -2.11 0.09
N GLY A 102 7.43 -1.03 0.58
CA GLY A 102 8.17 -1.05 1.85
C GLY A 102 7.32 -1.44 3.08
N VAL A 103 6.00 -1.17 3.05
CA VAL A 103 5.07 -1.60 4.11
C VAL A 103 4.72 -3.09 3.99
N GLY A 104 4.80 -3.67 2.79
CA GLY A 104 4.57 -5.10 2.55
C GLY A 104 5.57 -6.01 3.27
N CYS A 105 6.75 -5.48 3.65
CA CYS A 105 7.75 -6.16 4.46
C CYS A 105 7.36 -6.29 5.95
N ASN A 106 6.32 -5.61 6.41
CA ASN A 106 5.89 -5.70 7.80
C ASN A 106 5.34 -7.09 8.11
N LYS A 107 5.94 -7.77 9.10
CA LYS A 107 5.60 -9.16 9.42
C LYS A 107 4.18 -9.30 9.96
N ARG A 108 3.66 -8.30 10.68
CA ARG A 108 2.30 -8.34 11.23
C ARG A 108 1.26 -8.23 10.12
N LEU A 109 1.44 -7.31 9.16
CA LEU A 109 0.59 -7.22 7.98
C LEU A 109 0.59 -8.54 7.20
N HIS A 110 1.77 -9.13 6.99
CA HIS A 110 1.88 -10.41 6.28
C HIS A 110 1.15 -11.53 7.03
N GLN A 111 1.31 -11.65 8.34
CA GLN A 111 0.57 -12.63 9.16
C GLN A 111 -0.95 -12.50 8.99
N MET A 112 -1.48 -11.27 9.03
CA MET A 112 -2.92 -11.04 8.87
C MET A 112 -3.42 -11.38 7.46
N LEU A 113 -2.63 -11.09 6.42
CA LEU A 113 -2.95 -11.47 5.05
C LEU A 113 -2.92 -12.98 4.84
N VAL A 114 -1.95 -13.69 5.41
CA VAL A 114 -1.89 -15.17 5.38
C VAL A 114 -3.13 -15.76 6.03
N GLN A 115 -3.47 -15.32 7.24
CA GLN A 115 -4.65 -15.81 7.95
C GLN A 115 -5.94 -15.58 7.16
N MET A 116 -6.12 -14.37 6.60
CA MET A 116 -7.28 -14.05 5.77
C MET A 116 -7.32 -14.92 4.50
N ALA A 117 -6.20 -15.07 3.80
CA ALA A 117 -6.13 -15.88 2.59
C ALA A 117 -6.44 -17.36 2.89
N GLU A 118 -5.87 -17.94 3.95
CA GLU A 118 -6.11 -19.32 4.37
C GLU A 118 -7.58 -19.59 4.72
N GLN A 119 -8.23 -18.66 5.45
CA GLN A 119 -9.65 -18.75 5.80
C GLN A 119 -10.57 -18.79 4.57
N ARG A 120 -10.10 -18.25 3.45
CA ARG A 120 -10.81 -18.25 2.16
C ARG A 120 -10.42 -19.41 1.24
N GLY A 121 -9.52 -20.30 1.68
CA GLY A 121 -8.95 -21.35 0.83
C GLY A 121 -7.98 -20.82 -0.24
N GLY A 122 -7.45 -19.62 -0.04
CA GLY A 122 -6.49 -18.96 -0.90
C GLY A 122 -5.04 -19.04 -0.37
N LYS A 123 -4.15 -18.26 -0.99
CA LYS A 123 -2.73 -18.17 -0.63
C LYS A 123 -2.27 -16.72 -0.57
N ALA A 124 -1.44 -16.40 0.41
CA ALA A 124 -0.70 -15.16 0.47
C ALA A 124 0.78 -15.41 0.14
N TYR A 125 1.35 -14.54 -0.70
CA TYR A 125 2.76 -14.59 -1.07
C TYR A 125 3.53 -13.39 -0.52
N THR A 126 4.80 -13.62 -0.23
CA THR A 126 5.79 -12.58 0.05
C THR A 126 6.74 -12.43 -1.11
N THR A 127 7.29 -11.24 -1.27
CA THR A 127 8.48 -11.04 -2.10
C THR A 127 9.70 -10.92 -1.18
N ASP A 128 10.89 -11.29 -1.66
CA ASP A 128 12.14 -10.99 -0.97
C ASP A 128 12.21 -9.48 -0.68
N ASP A 129 12.60 -9.10 0.54
CA ASP A 129 12.61 -7.69 0.99
C ASP A 129 13.37 -6.77 0.02
N ARG A 130 14.39 -7.29 -0.66
CA ARG A 130 15.19 -6.56 -1.67
C ARG A 130 14.38 -6.15 -2.90
N TYR A 131 13.27 -6.84 -3.18
CA TYR A 131 12.37 -6.57 -4.29
C TYR A 131 11.07 -5.86 -3.86
N CYS A 132 10.79 -5.80 -2.56
CA CYS A 132 9.64 -5.07 -2.02
C CYS A 132 9.87 -3.55 -2.01
N ILE A 133 11.12 -3.10 -1.89
CA ILE A 133 11.47 -1.68 -1.95
C ILE A 133 11.74 -1.22 -3.38
N ASP A 134 11.67 0.09 -3.62
CA ASP A 134 11.97 0.67 -4.94
C ASP A 134 13.39 0.28 -5.40
N ASN A 135 13.46 -0.44 -6.52
CA ASN A 135 14.71 -0.96 -7.05
C ASN A 135 14.73 -0.92 -8.58
N GLY A 136 15.92 -0.78 -9.18
CA GLY A 136 16.05 -0.75 -10.64
C GLY A 136 15.70 -2.07 -11.33
N ALA A 137 15.74 -3.20 -10.61
CA ALA A 137 15.46 -4.51 -11.20
C ALA A 137 13.97 -4.67 -11.56
N MET A 138 13.04 -4.15 -10.76
CA MET A 138 11.60 -4.20 -11.08
C MET A 138 11.28 -3.40 -12.35
N ILE A 139 11.97 -2.27 -12.56
CA ILE A 139 11.84 -1.43 -13.76
C ILE A 139 12.45 -2.16 -14.96
N ALA A 140 13.68 -2.66 -14.82
CA ALA A 140 14.37 -3.38 -15.89
C ALA A 140 13.61 -4.66 -16.31
N TYR A 141 13.09 -5.41 -15.35
CA TYR A 141 12.31 -6.62 -15.62
C TYR A 141 10.99 -6.31 -16.32
N THR A 142 10.22 -5.33 -15.83
CA THR A 142 8.97 -4.92 -16.47
C THR A 142 9.22 -4.40 -17.88
N GLY A 143 10.24 -3.57 -18.07
CA GLY A 143 10.64 -3.08 -19.39
C GLY A 143 11.07 -4.21 -20.35
N LEU A 144 11.82 -5.21 -19.85
CA LEU A 144 12.19 -6.40 -20.63
C LEU A 144 10.97 -7.23 -21.03
N VAL A 145 10.02 -7.43 -20.10
CA VAL A 145 8.77 -8.15 -20.38
C VAL A 145 7.96 -7.41 -21.44
N MET A 146 7.78 -6.10 -21.30
CA MET A 146 7.10 -5.25 -22.28
C MET A 146 7.78 -5.31 -23.65
N PHE A 147 9.11 -5.14 -23.70
CA PHE A 147 9.89 -5.19 -24.94
C PHE A 147 9.77 -6.53 -25.66
N ARG A 148 9.81 -7.65 -24.93
CA ARG A 148 9.61 -9.00 -25.49
C ARG A 148 8.23 -9.20 -26.10
N HIS A 149 7.24 -8.40 -25.70
CA HIS A 149 5.87 -8.41 -26.23
C HIS A 149 5.60 -7.23 -27.18
N GLY A 150 6.65 -6.67 -27.77
CA GLY A 150 6.57 -5.70 -28.86
C GLY A 150 6.33 -4.25 -28.42
N HIS A 151 6.34 -3.94 -27.13
CA HIS A 151 6.28 -2.55 -26.67
C HIS A 151 7.64 -1.87 -26.89
N VAL A 152 7.63 -0.78 -27.65
CA VAL A 152 8.78 0.08 -27.86
C VAL A 152 8.32 1.53 -27.72
N THR A 153 9.11 2.35 -27.03
CA THR A 153 8.83 3.77 -26.84
C THR A 153 9.86 4.58 -27.63
N PRO A 154 9.45 5.35 -28.66
CA PRO A 154 10.32 6.32 -29.32
C PRO A 154 10.93 7.30 -28.32
N LEU A 155 12.11 7.82 -28.61
CA LEU A 155 12.81 8.69 -27.66
C LEU A 155 12.03 9.98 -27.38
N GLU A 156 11.37 10.52 -28.40
CA GLU A 156 10.50 11.70 -28.30
C GLU A 156 9.29 11.49 -27.37
N ASP A 157 8.85 10.23 -27.21
CA ASP A 157 7.71 9.85 -26.37
C ASP A 157 8.15 9.41 -24.95
N ALA A 158 9.46 9.21 -24.72
CA ALA A 158 10.05 8.79 -23.45
C ALA A 158 10.07 9.93 -22.41
N THR A 159 8.88 10.45 -22.10
CA THR A 159 8.65 11.57 -21.19
C THR A 159 8.21 11.10 -19.80
N CYS A 160 8.13 12.02 -18.84
CA CYS A 160 7.69 11.72 -17.48
C CYS A 160 6.21 12.04 -17.28
N THR A 161 5.45 11.07 -16.75
CA THR A 161 4.06 11.26 -16.34
C THR A 161 3.94 11.10 -14.83
N GLN A 162 3.74 12.21 -14.11
CA GLN A 162 3.66 12.20 -12.64
C GLN A 162 2.40 11.49 -12.09
N ARG A 163 1.34 11.42 -12.89
CA ARG A 163 0.04 10.82 -12.51
C ARG A 163 -0.26 9.61 -13.39
N PHE A 164 0.74 8.75 -13.60
CA PHE A 164 0.60 7.59 -14.45
C PHE A 164 -0.34 6.58 -13.80
N ARG A 165 -1.49 6.28 -14.43
CA ARG A 165 -2.47 5.35 -13.88
C ARG A 165 -2.14 3.92 -14.29
N THR A 166 -2.49 2.98 -13.42
CA THR A 166 -2.27 1.54 -13.67
C THR A 166 -3.09 1.00 -14.84
N ASP A 167 -4.23 1.63 -15.16
CA ASP A 167 -5.11 1.28 -16.28
C ASP A 167 -4.78 2.01 -17.60
N ASP A 168 -3.74 2.84 -17.62
CA ASP A 168 -3.26 3.47 -18.86
C ASP A 168 -2.29 2.57 -19.66
N VAL A 169 -1.82 1.46 -19.08
CA VAL A 169 -0.88 0.54 -19.71
C VAL A 169 -1.60 -0.67 -20.30
N LEU A 170 -1.40 -0.92 -21.60
CA LEU A 170 -1.88 -2.15 -22.24
C LEU A 170 -1.02 -3.35 -21.81
N VAL A 171 -1.61 -4.27 -21.05
CA VAL A 171 -0.97 -5.51 -20.60
C VAL A 171 -1.23 -6.63 -21.62
N ASN A 172 -0.31 -6.85 -22.56
CA ASN A 172 -0.40 -7.93 -23.57
C ASN A 172 0.58 -9.10 -23.30
N TRP A 173 1.25 -9.09 -22.14
CA TRP A 173 2.23 -10.10 -21.73
C TRP A 173 1.68 -11.13 -20.72
N ARG A 174 0.37 -11.08 -20.46
CA ARG A 174 -0.35 -12.14 -19.73
C ARG A 174 -0.92 -13.12 -20.75
N THR A 175 -0.55 -14.39 -20.62
CA THR A 175 -0.96 -15.45 -21.55
C THR A 175 -2.33 -16.05 -21.22
N ASP A 176 -2.83 -15.82 -20.00
CA ASP A 176 -3.99 -16.52 -19.46
C ASP A 176 -5.27 -15.67 -19.45
N ASP A 177 -5.15 -14.36 -19.73
CA ASP A 177 -6.27 -13.45 -19.93
C ASP A 177 -6.62 -13.42 -21.42
N ALA A 178 -7.88 -13.71 -21.79
CA ALA A 178 -8.36 -13.49 -23.16
C ALA A 178 -7.97 -12.07 -23.62
N PRO A 179 -7.54 -11.86 -24.88
CA PRO A 179 -6.98 -10.58 -25.31
C PRO A 179 -7.96 -9.45 -25.00
N ALA A 180 -7.53 -8.52 -24.15
CA ALA A 180 -8.29 -7.30 -23.92
C ALA A 180 -8.57 -6.64 -25.28
N PRO A 181 -9.80 -6.18 -25.56
CA PRO A 181 -10.07 -5.47 -26.79
C PRO A 181 -9.09 -4.32 -26.91
N ASN A 182 -8.46 -4.21 -28.09
CA ASN A 182 -7.46 -3.21 -28.41
C ASN A 182 -7.92 -1.85 -27.85
N PRO A 183 -7.21 -1.24 -26.88
CA PRO A 183 -7.62 0.07 -26.41
C PRO A 183 -7.56 0.98 -27.63
N ALA A 184 -8.71 1.58 -27.96
CA ALA A 184 -8.77 2.59 -29.01
C ALA A 184 -7.65 3.59 -28.75
N PRO A 185 -6.88 4.01 -29.78
CA PRO A 185 -5.83 4.99 -29.59
C PRO A 185 -6.47 6.20 -28.89
N LYS A 186 -6.10 6.45 -27.63
CA LYS A 186 -6.52 7.66 -26.93
C LYS A 186 -5.87 8.79 -27.71
N GLN A 187 -6.65 9.43 -28.60
CA GLN A 187 -6.31 10.74 -29.12
C GLN A 187 -5.92 11.59 -27.93
N SER A 188 -4.75 12.21 -28.01
CA SER A 188 -4.27 13.19 -27.06
C SER A 188 -5.26 14.34 -26.96
N VAL A 189 -6.28 14.20 -26.10
CA VAL A 189 -7.06 15.35 -25.65
C VAL A 189 -6.26 15.95 -24.49
N TRP A 190 -5.18 16.61 -24.88
CA TRP A 190 -4.60 17.66 -24.06
C TRP A 190 -5.69 18.72 -23.91
N CYS A 191 -6.34 18.75 -22.75
CA CYS A 191 -7.24 19.83 -22.38
C CYS A 191 -6.36 20.88 -21.69
N PRO A 192 -5.98 21.99 -22.38
CA PRO A 192 -5.28 23.07 -21.72
C PRO A 192 -6.11 23.57 -20.54
N ALA A 193 -5.43 23.88 -19.44
CA ALA A 193 -6.01 24.53 -18.27
C ALA A 193 -6.95 25.67 -18.70
N ARG A 194 -8.17 25.69 -18.15
CA ARG A 194 -9.07 26.83 -18.31
C ARG A 194 -8.35 28.09 -17.81
N PRO A 195 -8.36 29.20 -18.55
CA PRO A 195 -7.94 30.48 -18.01
C PRO A 195 -8.82 30.84 -16.82
N GLU A 196 -8.20 31.33 -15.75
CA GLU A 196 -8.88 31.89 -14.59
C GLU A 196 -9.85 32.99 -15.07
N ALA A 197 -11.12 32.87 -14.66
CA ALA A 197 -12.11 33.90 -14.91
C ALA A 197 -11.86 35.06 -13.94
N SER A 198 -11.81 36.26 -14.52
CA SER A 198 -11.78 37.59 -13.93
C SER A 198 -12.78 37.83 -12.81
#